data_AF-A0A357K6R8-F1
#
_entry.id   AF-A0A357K6R8-F1
#
_cell.length_a   1.000
_cell.length_b   1.000
_cell.length_c   1.000
_cell.angle_alpha   90.00
_cell.angle_beta   90.00
_cell.angle_gamma   90.00
#
_symmetry.space_group_name_H-M   'P 1'
#
loop_
_entity.id
_entity.type
_entity.pdbx_description
1 polymer ?
#
loop_
_entity_poly.entity_id
_entity_poly.type
_entity_poly.pdbx_seq_one_letter_code
_entity_poly.pdbx_strand_id
1 'polypeptide(L)'
;AIFQNNAGGAWDNAKKYIEKGHFGGKGSESHKAGVVGDTVGDPFKDTSGPSMNILIKLTCLVGLVIAPILGGGHGEGHAEDVEANTERTEIVASVNE
;
A
#
# COMPACT_ATOMS: atom_id res chain seq x y z
N ALA A 1 0.16 5.43 -4.37
CA ALA A 1 -0.73 4.26 -4.49
C ALA A 1 -2.16 4.68 -4.83
N ILE A 2 -2.93 5.25 -3.88
CA ILE A 2 -4.38 5.51 -4.09
C ILE A 2 -4.66 6.41 -5.29
N PHE A 3 -3.96 7.53 -5.40
CA PHE A 3 -4.14 8.46 -6.52
C PHE A 3 -3.83 7.80 -7.88
N GLN A 4 -2.73 7.06 -7.99
CA GLN A 4 -2.31 6.39 -9.23
C GLN A 4 -3.30 5.32 -9.68
N ASN A 5 -3.76 4.48 -8.75
CA ASN A 5 -4.75 3.44 -9.05
C ASN A 5 -6.09 4.05 -9.49
N ASN A 6 -6.55 5.06 -8.77
CA ASN A 6 -7.84 5.69 -9.06
C ASN A 6 -7.81 6.51 -10.35
N ALA A 7 -6.73 7.27 -10.60
CA ALA A 7 -6.59 8.06 -11.81
C ALA A 7 -6.45 7.18 -13.06
N GLY A 8 -5.58 6.16 -13.02
CA GLY A 8 -5.43 5.22 -14.15
C GLY A 8 -6.71 4.44 -14.43
N GLY A 9 -7.40 3.97 -13.38
CA GLY A 9 -8.68 3.28 -13.53
C GLY A 9 -9.80 4.20 -14.04
N ALA A 10 -9.80 5.48 -13.65
CA ALA A 10 -10.75 6.46 -14.17
C ALA A 10 -10.54 6.73 -15.67
N TRP A 11 -9.29 6.83 -16.14
CA TRP A 11 -8.99 6.99 -17.57
C TRP A 11 -9.38 5.77 -18.40
N ASP A 12 -9.11 4.54 -17.92
CA ASP A 12 -9.55 3.30 -18.60
C ASP A 12 -11.08 3.24 -18.69
N ASN A 13 -11.77 3.55 -17.59
CA ASN A 13 -13.24 3.56 -17.57
C ASN A 13 -13.83 4.65 -18.46
N ALA A 14 -13.22 5.84 -18.52
CA ALA A 14 -13.64 6.91 -19.42
C ALA A 14 -13.46 6.50 -20.89
N LYS A 15 -12.33 5.88 -21.26
CA LYS A 15 -12.12 5.32 -22.60
C LYS A 15 -13.20 4.29 -22.94
N LYS A 16 -13.45 3.31 -22.07
CA LYS A 16 -14.50 2.29 -22.25
C LYS A 16 -15.90 2.87 -22.35
N TYR A 17 -16.18 3.95 -21.64
CA TYR A 17 -17.47 4.65 -21.72
C TYR A 17 -17.67 5.29 -23.11
N ILE A 18 -16.63 5.93 -23.66
CA ILE A 18 -16.67 6.47 -25.01
C ILE A 18 -16.80 5.34 -26.04
N GLU A 19 -16.09 4.22 -25.84
CA GLU A 19 -16.16 3.04 -26.72
C GLU A 19 -17.55 2.40 -26.80
N LYS A 20 -18.42 2.63 -25.80
CA LYS A 20 -19.84 2.20 -25.79
C LYS A 20 -20.76 3.11 -26.60
N GLY A 21 -20.23 4.14 -27.27
CA GLY A 21 -21.00 5.02 -28.16
C GLY A 21 -21.28 6.41 -27.59
N HIS A 22 -20.84 6.69 -26.36
CA HIS A 22 -20.93 8.03 -25.80
C HIS A 22 -19.86 8.95 -26.42
N PHE A 23 -20.15 10.25 -26.54
CA PHE A 23 -19.21 11.25 -27.09
C PHE A 23 -18.60 10.85 -28.46
N GLY A 24 -19.46 10.39 -29.38
CA GLY A 24 -19.08 10.08 -30.76
C GLY A 24 -18.53 8.67 -30.98
N GLY A 25 -18.35 7.86 -29.93
CA GLY A 25 -17.98 6.45 -30.10
C GLY A 25 -16.54 6.21 -30.54
N LYS A 26 -16.23 4.95 -30.89
CA LYS A 26 -14.89 4.55 -31.36
C LYS A 26 -14.47 5.34 -32.61
N GLY A 27 -13.23 5.79 -32.63
CA GLY A 27 -12.65 6.56 -33.72
C GLY A 27 -12.94 8.07 -33.68
N SER A 28 -13.77 8.54 -32.75
CA SER A 28 -13.98 9.97 -32.51
C SER A 28 -12.74 10.63 -31.91
N GLU A 29 -12.67 11.97 -31.98
CA GLU A 29 -11.61 12.72 -31.31
C GLU A 29 -11.63 12.52 -29.79
N SER A 30 -12.82 12.36 -29.19
CA SER A 30 -12.95 12.01 -27.77
C SER A 30 -12.41 10.61 -27.47
N HIS A 31 -12.58 9.64 -28.37
CA HIS A 31 -11.99 8.30 -28.20
C HIS A 31 -10.48 8.34 -28.25
N LYS A 32 -9.89 9.08 -29.21
CA LYS A 32 -8.43 9.27 -29.28
C LYS A 32 -7.88 9.92 -28.01
N ALA A 33 -8.54 10.96 -27.50
CA ALA A 33 -8.15 11.59 -26.23
C ALA A 33 -8.25 10.61 -25.05
N GLY A 34 -9.30 9.79 -24.99
CA GLY A 34 -9.46 8.74 -23.99
C GLY A 34 -8.37 7.67 -24.05
N VAL A 35 -7.96 7.26 -25.26
CA VAL A 35 -6.86 6.30 -25.47
C VAL A 35 -5.54 6.87 -24.96
N VAL A 36 -5.25 8.15 -25.20
CA VAL A 36 -4.03 8.80 -24.67
C VAL A 36 -4.05 8.83 -23.15
N GLY A 37 -5.19 9.19 -22.54
CA GLY A 37 -5.35 9.19 -21.09
C GLY A 37 -5.12 7.80 -20.47
N ASP A 38 -5.69 6.75 -21.06
CA ASP A 38 -5.50 5.37 -20.60
C ASP A 38 -4.05 4.90 -20.76
N THR A 39 -3.39 5.23 -21.88
CA THR A 39 -1.97 4.92 -22.11
C THR A 39 -1.06 5.57 -21.08
N VAL A 40 -1.35 6.81 -20.66
CA VAL A 40 -0.63 7.48 -19.56
C VAL A 40 -0.98 6.85 -18.21
N GLY A 41 -2.20 6.35 -18.05
CA GLY A 41 -2.72 5.71 -16.84
C GLY A 41 -2.21 4.30 -16.59
N ASP A 42 -1.92 3.50 -17.63
CA ASP A 42 -1.50 2.10 -17.53
C ASP A 42 -0.28 1.89 -16.62
N PRO A 43 0.84 2.65 -16.76
CA PRO A 43 1.97 2.54 -15.83
C PRO A 43 1.62 2.92 -14.38
N PHE A 44 0.60 3.76 -14.18
CA PHE A 44 0.16 4.20 -12.87
C PHE A 44 -0.73 3.16 -12.19
N LYS A 45 -1.72 2.58 -12.88
CA LYS A 45 -2.62 1.58 -12.29
C LYS A 45 -2.05 0.16 -12.24
N ASP A 46 -1.22 -0.24 -13.20
CA ASP A 46 -0.80 -1.65 -13.32
C ASP A 46 0.61 -1.91 -12.80
N THR A 47 1.46 -0.87 -12.76
CA THR A 47 2.87 -1.02 -12.37
C THR A 47 3.18 -0.30 -11.04
N SER A 48 3.23 1.03 -11.07
CA SER A 48 3.76 1.83 -9.95
C SER A 48 2.80 1.90 -8.75
N GLY A 49 1.49 1.95 -9.02
CA GLY A 49 0.46 2.00 -7.98
C GLY A 49 0.43 0.75 -7.09
N PRO A 50 0.33 -0.48 -7.65
CA PRO A 50 0.45 -1.73 -6.89
C PRO A 50 1.81 -1.89 -6.21
N SER A 51 2.90 -1.54 -6.90
CA SER A 51 4.28 -1.66 -6.37
C SER A 51 4.53 -0.82 -5.11
N MET A 52 3.88 0.34 -4.99
CA MET A 52 4.05 1.21 -3.83
C MET A 52 3.56 0.58 -2.52
N ASN A 53 2.52 -0.26 -2.57
CA ASN A 53 2.01 -0.96 -1.38
C ASN A 53 3.01 -2.02 -0.88
N ILE A 54 3.67 -2.71 -1.81
CA ILE A 54 4.72 -3.69 -1.49
C ILE A 54 5.96 -2.98 -0.98
N LEU A 55 6.38 -1.89 -1.61
CA LEU A 55 7.54 -1.12 -1.20
C LEU A 55 7.45 -0.70 0.27
N ILE A 56 6.32 -0.14 0.70
CA ILE A 56 6.13 0.29 2.10
C ILE A 56 6.28 -0.89 3.07
N LYS A 57 5.63 -2.02 2.76
CA LYS A 57 5.70 -3.22 3.61
C LYS A 57 7.11 -3.79 3.71
N LEU A 58 7.81 -3.86 2.58
CA LEU A 58 9.19 -4.38 2.54
C LEU A 58 10.16 -3.44 3.24
N THR A 59 10.04 -2.12 3.05
CA THR A 59 10.88 -1.15 3.77
C THR A 59 10.68 -1.26 5.29
N CYS A 60 9.44 -1.42 5.76
CA CYS A 60 9.16 -1.67 7.19
C CYS A 60 9.79 -2.98 7.67
N LEU A 61 9.65 -4.08 6.92
CA LEU A 61 10.22 -5.38 7.28
C LEU A 61 11.75 -5.34 7.33
N VAL A 62 12.39 -4.75 6.31
CA VAL A 62 13.84 -4.57 6.26
C VAL A 62 14.31 -3.71 7.45
N GLY A 63 13.56 -2.66 7.79
CA GLY A 63 13.81 -1.85 8.98
C GLY A 63 13.81 -2.68 10.27
N LEU A 64 12.80 -3.54 10.46
CA LEU A 64 12.73 -4.42 11.64
C LEU A 64 13.86 -5.45 11.70
N VAL A 65 14.30 -5.97 10.55
CA VAL A 65 15.41 -6.94 10.48
C VAL A 65 16.76 -6.27 10.78
N ILE A 66 16.97 -5.04 10.28
CA ILE A 66 18.24 -4.32 10.42
C ILE A 66 18.35 -3.60 11.78
N ALA A 67 17.24 -3.19 12.39
CA ALA A 67 17.20 -2.49 13.67
C ALA A 67 18.08 -3.12 14.79
N PRO A 68 18.01 -4.43 15.10
CA PRO A 68 18.85 -5.04 16.14
C PRO A 68 20.34 -5.09 15.78
N ILE A 69 20.69 -5.02 14.50
CA ILE A 69 22.08 -5.05 14.02
C ILE A 69 22.72 -3.65 14.14
N LEU A 70 21.95 -2.59 13.82
CA LEU A 70 22.42 -1.20 13.95
C LEU A 70 22.38 -0.66 15.38
N GLY A 71 21.53 -1.22 16.25
CA GLY A 71 21.51 -0.91 17.68
C GLY A 71 22.76 -1.36 18.44
N GLY A 72 23.72 -2.02 17.76
CA GLY A 72 24.84 -2.71 18.38
C GLY A 72 24.36 -4.04 18.94
N GLY A 73 24.92 -5.15 18.45
CA GLY A 73 24.58 -6.49 18.93
C GLY A 73 24.89 -6.67 20.42
N HIS A 74 24.01 -6.21 21.29
CA HIS A 74 23.75 -6.68 22.63
C HIS A 74 22.24 -6.59 22.81
N GLY A 75 21.62 -7.76 22.97
CA GLY A 75 20.22 -7.83 23.35
C GLY A 75 20.05 -7.26 24.75
N GLU A 76 19.69 -6.00 24.85
CA GLU A 76 19.06 -5.40 26.02
C GLU A 76 18.07 -4.36 25.47
N GLY A 77 16.77 -4.60 25.61
CA GLY A 77 15.78 -3.56 25.29
C GLY A 77 14.39 -3.97 24.80
N HIS A 78 14.04 -5.25 24.71
CA HIS A 78 12.62 -5.65 24.52
C HIS A 78 12.25 -7.00 25.15
N ALA A 79 13.05 -7.50 26.11
CA ALA A 79 12.62 -8.57 27.01
C ALA A 79 11.91 -8.02 28.26
N GLU A 80 12.27 -6.80 28.70
CA GLU A 80 11.71 -6.20 29.93
C GLU A 80 10.21 -5.85 29.81
N ASP A 81 9.71 -5.54 28.60
CA ASP A 81 8.29 -5.17 28.42
C ASP A 81 7.33 -6.37 28.48
N VAL A 82 7.82 -7.60 28.22
CA VAL A 82 7.00 -8.82 28.25
C VAL A 82 7.00 -9.43 29.65
N GLU A 83 8.14 -9.40 30.35
CA GLU A 83 8.25 -9.93 31.70
C GLU A 83 7.51 -9.03 32.71
N ALA A 84 7.62 -7.70 32.57
CA ALA A 84 6.85 -6.75 33.38
C ALA A 84 5.32 -6.84 33.17
N ASN A 85 4.86 -7.31 32.02
CA ASN A 85 3.44 -7.52 31.74
C ASN A 85 2.96 -8.91 32.20
N THR A 86 3.85 -9.90 32.23
CA THR A 86 3.56 -11.24 32.76
C THR A 86 3.45 -11.22 34.28
N GLU A 87 4.39 -10.58 34.99
CA GLU A 87 4.30 -10.41 36.45
C GLU A 87 3.09 -9.57 36.88
N ARG A 88 2.74 -8.51 36.13
CA ARG A 88 1.49 -7.76 36.40
C ARG A 88 0.26 -8.63 36.24
N THR A 89 0.24 -9.55 35.28
CA THR A 89 -0.93 -10.40 35.05
C THR A 89 -1.07 -11.45 36.15
N GLU A 90 0.03 -12.01 36.66
CA GLU A 90 0.01 -12.95 37.79
C GLU A 90 -0.34 -12.27 39.13
N ILE A 91 0.17 -11.07 39.38
CA ILE A 91 -0.16 -10.31 40.61
C ILE A 91 -1.63 -9.87 40.61
N VAL A 92 -2.19 -9.45 39.47
CA VAL A 92 -3.61 -9.09 39.38
C VAL A 92 -4.52 -10.31 39.56
N ALA A 93 -4.07 -11.51 39.18
CA ALA A 93 -4.80 -12.75 39.41
C ALA A 93 -4.81 -13.16 40.90
N SER A 94 -3.72 -12.98 41.65
CA SER A 94 -3.66 -13.37 43.07
C SER A 94 -4.32 -12.38 44.04
N VAL A 95 -4.50 -11.12 43.64
CA VAL A 95 -5.19 -10.10 44.44
C VAL A 95 -6.72 -10.22 44.37
N ASN A 96 -7.25 -10.98 43.40
CA ASN A 96 -8.68 -11.16 43.18
C ASN A 96 -9.26 -12.49 43.72
N GLU A 97 -8.47 -13.27 44.47
CA GLU A 97 -8.94 -14.33 45.38
C GLU A 97 -9.00 -13.82 46.83
#